data_AF-A0A081C4C9-F1
#
_entry.id   AF-A0A081C4C9-F1
#
_cell.length_a   1.000
_cell.length_b   1.000
_cell.length_c   1.000
_cell.angle_alpha   90.00
_cell.angle_beta   90.00
_cell.angle_gamma   90.00
#
_symmetry.space_group_name_H-M   'P 1'
#
loop_
_entity.id
_entity.type
_entity.pdbx_description
1 polymer ?
#
loop_
_entity_poly.entity_id
_entity_poly.type
_entity_poly.pdbx_seq_one_letter_code
_entity_poly.pdbx_strand_id
1 'polypeptide(L)'
;MKKLLQLSACLFLLILSVNVSAQMLSWEIKQHSNDLDLLKKEVNEYIKNGYVPLGITYDNVELYILYLQERDFGLEGWLIEWYDGRDEIQNGITENMNNGYIPTGITYTGDLFYVLYVKAKSSADAWQLIPSGTNLKAVQRAIQPIIDQGYVPVGITAYQGEYWTLLLLIPDTTVKYWRIESYETGAHIEGINRNIEQGYMPWGLIYRHDRGVDILYVGF
;
A
#
# COMPACT_ATOMS: atom_id res chain seq x y z
N MET A 1 -58.63 28.81 -36.91
CA MET A 1 -57.40 28.14 -37.39
C MET A 1 -56.18 28.98 -37.06
N LYS A 2 -55.27 28.45 -36.23
CA LYS A 2 -53.81 28.69 -36.16
C LYS A 2 -53.26 30.13 -35.98
N LYS A 3 -52.57 30.35 -34.85
CA LYS A 3 -51.12 30.65 -34.67
C LYS A 3 -50.94 31.39 -33.33
N LEU A 4 -50.67 30.70 -32.22
CA LEU A 4 -49.33 30.41 -31.66
C LEU A 4 -48.35 31.60 -31.81
N LEU A 5 -48.28 32.46 -30.79
CA LEU A 5 -47.13 33.33 -30.55
C LEU A 5 -46.22 32.63 -29.54
N GLN A 6 -44.97 32.43 -29.95
CA GLN A 6 -43.90 31.78 -29.20
C GLN A 6 -43.51 32.61 -27.97
N LEU A 7 -43.75 32.09 -26.77
CA LEU A 7 -42.97 32.48 -25.59
C LEU A 7 -41.67 31.67 -25.63
N SER A 8 -40.61 32.31 -26.10
CA SER A 8 -39.25 31.79 -25.99
C SER A 8 -38.76 32.02 -24.56
N ALA A 9 -39.14 31.13 -23.65
CA ALA A 9 -38.52 31.06 -22.33
C ALA A 9 -37.16 30.36 -22.50
N CYS A 10 -36.09 31.14 -22.44
CA CYS A 10 -34.72 30.66 -22.32
C CYS A 10 -34.60 29.77 -21.08
N LEU A 11 -34.74 28.45 -21.27
CA LEU A 11 -34.38 27.46 -20.27
C LEU A 11 -32.85 27.35 -20.28
N PHE A 12 -32.20 28.24 -19.54
CA PHE A 12 -30.81 28.11 -19.13
C PHE A 12 -30.71 26.84 -18.26
N LEU A 13 -30.45 25.71 -18.89
CA LEU A 13 -29.96 24.52 -18.21
C LEU A 13 -28.54 24.83 -17.72
N LEU A 14 -28.46 25.43 -16.54
CA LEU A 14 -27.24 25.48 -15.75
C LEU A 14 -26.99 24.03 -15.30
N ILE A 15 -26.24 23.30 -16.11
CA ILE A 15 -25.60 22.06 -15.69
C ILE A 15 -24.59 22.50 -14.62
N LEU A 16 -25.03 22.51 -13.36
CA LEU A 16 -24.14 22.52 -12.22
C LEU A 16 -23.35 21.21 -12.31
N SER A 17 -22.23 21.25 -13.03
CA SER A 17 -21.15 20.30 -12.86
C SER A 17 -20.72 20.46 -11.41
N VAL A 18 -21.31 19.64 -10.53
CA VAL A 18 -20.79 19.40 -9.21
C VAL A 18 -19.41 18.84 -9.48
N ASN A 19 -18.40 19.70 -9.45
CA ASN A 19 -17.02 19.28 -9.36
C ASN A 19 -16.94 18.61 -8.00
N VAL A 20 -17.27 17.32 -7.96
CA VAL A 20 -16.86 16.44 -6.88
C VAL A 20 -15.34 16.54 -6.94
N SER A 21 -14.78 17.39 -6.10
CA SER A 21 -13.35 17.47 -5.88
C SER A 21 -12.98 16.09 -5.36
N ALA A 22 -12.53 15.21 -6.24
CA ALA A 22 -11.85 14.00 -5.83
C ALA A 22 -10.71 14.49 -4.93
N GLN A 23 -10.83 14.23 -3.63
CA GLN A 23 -9.77 14.57 -2.70
C GLN A 23 -8.54 13.81 -3.17
N MET A 24 -7.51 14.54 -3.58
CA MET A 24 -6.27 13.94 -4.01
C MET A 24 -5.72 13.15 -2.83
N LEU A 25 -5.61 11.83 -3.00
CA LEU A 25 -5.01 10.94 -2.03
C LEU A 25 -3.58 11.43 -1.76
N SER A 26 -3.28 11.80 -0.51
CA SER A 26 -1.94 12.22 -0.12
C SER A 26 -1.11 11.01 0.29
N TRP A 27 0.15 10.97 -0.10
CA TRP A 27 1.07 9.88 0.23
C TRP A 27 2.47 10.44 0.48
N GLU A 28 3.30 9.69 1.21
CA GLU A 28 4.70 10.04 1.44
C GLU A 28 5.57 8.78 1.61
N ILE A 29 6.78 8.79 1.07
CA ILE A 29 7.83 7.83 1.46
C ILE A 29 8.80 8.59 2.36
N LYS A 30 8.84 8.23 3.64
CA LYS A 30 9.60 8.95 4.66
C LYS A 30 10.74 8.10 5.19
N GLN A 31 11.94 8.68 5.19
CA GLN A 31 13.07 8.14 5.94
C GLN A 31 12.88 8.41 7.43
N HIS A 32 13.14 7.40 8.25
CA HIS A 32 13.03 7.44 9.70
C HIS A 32 14.35 7.15 10.39
N SER A 33 14.44 7.59 11.65
CA SER A 33 15.52 7.18 12.54
C SER A 33 15.45 5.69 12.86
N ASN A 34 16.62 5.06 13.06
CA ASN A 34 16.72 3.73 13.64
C ASN A 34 16.65 3.72 15.17
N ASP A 35 16.68 4.89 15.82
CA ASP A 35 16.40 5.01 17.24
C ASP A 35 14.92 4.72 17.47
N LEU A 36 14.62 3.71 18.30
CA LEU A 36 13.25 3.21 18.48
C LEU A 36 12.30 4.26 19.07
N ASP A 37 12.79 5.12 19.97
CA ASP A 37 11.95 6.13 20.61
C ASP A 37 11.65 7.28 19.65
N LEU A 38 12.64 7.69 18.84
CA LEU A 38 12.43 8.66 17.77
C LEU A 38 11.52 8.11 16.67
N LEU A 39 11.75 6.88 16.20
CA LEU A 39 10.88 6.20 15.25
C LEU A 39 9.44 6.18 15.76
N LYS A 40 9.24 5.77 17.01
CA LYS A 40 7.91 5.73 17.62
C LYS A 40 7.23 7.08 17.62
N LYS A 41 7.97 8.13 18.01
CA LYS A 41 7.46 9.50 18.02
C LYS A 41 7.07 9.97 16.63
N GLU A 42 7.93 9.76 15.63
CA GLU A 42 7.72 10.20 14.25
C GLU A 42 6.52 9.51 13.61
N VAL A 43 6.43 8.18 13.69
CA VAL A 43 5.30 7.42 13.12
C VAL A 43 3.99 7.82 13.78
N ASN A 44 3.97 8.01 15.11
CA ASN A 44 2.77 8.46 15.83
C ASN A 44 2.34 9.89 15.42
N GLU A 45 3.28 10.76 15.06
CA GLU A 45 2.97 12.09 14.53
C GLU A 45 2.29 12.00 13.15
N TYR A 46 2.78 11.13 12.27
CA TYR A 46 2.12 10.83 10.99
C TYR A 46 0.70 10.31 11.19
N ILE A 47 0.52 9.34 12.09
CA ILE A 47 -0.79 8.75 12.41
C ILE A 47 -1.76 9.82 12.94
N LYS A 48 -1.30 10.69 13.84
CA LYS A 48 -2.11 11.80 14.35
C LYS A 48 -2.55 12.77 13.24
N ASN A 49 -1.76 12.90 12.19
CA ASN A 49 -2.06 13.71 11.01
C ASN A 49 -2.89 12.95 9.94
N GLY A 50 -3.37 11.76 10.27
CA GLY A 50 -4.27 10.95 9.44
C GLY A 50 -3.55 10.06 8.42
N TYR A 51 -2.26 9.78 8.60
CA TYR A 51 -1.51 8.86 7.76
C TYR A 51 -1.51 7.44 8.32
N VAL A 52 -1.60 6.45 7.43
CA VAL A 52 -1.49 5.03 7.73
C VAL A 52 -0.16 4.51 7.17
N PRO A 53 0.69 3.84 7.98
CA PRO A 53 1.91 3.22 7.48
C PRO A 53 1.55 1.90 6.77
N LEU A 54 1.86 1.79 5.48
CA LEU A 54 1.46 0.67 4.63
C LEU A 54 2.65 -0.14 4.10
N GLY A 55 3.75 0.51 3.75
CA GLY A 55 4.94 -0.18 3.25
C GLY A 55 6.16 0.12 4.09
N ILE A 56 7.10 -0.83 4.13
CA ILE A 56 8.40 -0.68 4.81
C ILE A 56 9.50 -1.18 3.90
N THR A 57 10.65 -0.52 3.93
CA THR A 57 11.86 -0.98 3.26
C THR A 57 13.08 -0.46 4.02
N TYR A 58 14.16 -1.22 3.96
CA TYR A 58 15.49 -0.74 4.36
C TYR A 58 16.35 -0.53 3.14
N ASP A 59 17.11 0.57 3.14
CA ASP A 59 18.18 0.83 2.20
C ASP A 59 19.48 0.98 2.98
N ASN A 60 20.30 -0.07 2.95
CA ASN A 60 21.38 -0.29 3.93
C ASN A 60 20.84 -0.25 5.37
N VAL A 61 21.22 0.78 6.12
CA VAL A 61 20.79 0.98 7.51
C VAL A 61 19.56 1.89 7.60
N GLU A 62 19.16 2.57 6.53
CA GLU A 62 18.11 3.59 6.61
C GLU A 62 16.72 2.97 6.42
N LEU A 63 15.82 3.23 7.38
CA LEU A 63 14.44 2.78 7.36
C LEU A 63 13.56 3.77 6.58
N TYR A 64 12.79 3.28 5.62
CA TYR A 64 11.77 4.04 4.91
C TYR A 64 10.39 3.43 5.12
N ILE A 65 9.40 4.29 5.35
CA ILE A 65 7.99 3.89 5.46
C ILE A 65 7.18 4.64 4.40
N LEU A 66 6.35 3.89 3.67
CA LEU A 66 5.31 4.43 2.79
C LEU A 66 4.05 4.70 3.59
N TYR A 67 3.59 5.94 3.57
CA TYR A 67 2.39 6.42 4.21
C TYR A 67 1.32 6.78 3.19
N LEU A 68 0.07 6.53 3.56
CA LEU A 68 -1.12 6.99 2.85
C LEU A 68 -2.01 7.79 3.78
N GLN A 69 -2.47 8.97 3.37
CA GLN A 69 -3.39 9.76 4.17
C GLN A 69 -4.81 9.22 3.99
N GLU A 70 -5.27 8.43 4.95
CA GLU A 70 -6.62 7.87 5.01
C GLU A 70 -7.15 8.00 6.44
N ARG A 71 -8.10 8.91 6.64
CA ARG A 71 -8.60 9.25 7.97
C ARG A 71 -9.57 8.21 8.52
N ASP A 72 -10.20 7.42 7.65
CA ASP A 72 -11.26 6.50 8.03
C ASP A 72 -10.77 5.06 8.24
N PHE A 73 -9.46 4.81 8.12
CA PHE A 73 -8.87 3.47 8.34
C PHE A 73 -9.05 2.96 9.77
N GLY A 74 -9.29 3.86 10.73
CA GLY A 74 -9.55 3.48 12.13
C GLY A 74 -8.35 2.82 12.79
N LEU A 75 -7.16 3.36 12.56
CA LEU A 75 -5.89 2.85 13.11
C LEU A 75 -5.86 3.01 14.64
N GLU A 76 -5.61 1.91 15.35
CA GLU A 76 -5.53 1.82 16.81
C GLU A 76 -4.10 1.65 17.31
N GLY A 77 -3.20 1.17 16.44
CA GLY A 77 -1.80 0.96 16.78
C GLY A 77 -0.98 0.46 15.59
N TRP A 78 0.32 0.36 15.80
CA TRP A 78 1.26 -0.20 14.83
C TRP A 78 2.47 -0.76 15.58
N LEU A 79 3.23 -1.63 14.93
CA LEU A 79 4.51 -2.12 15.42
C LEU A 79 5.36 -2.64 14.25
N ILE A 80 6.65 -2.81 14.49
CA ILE A 80 7.57 -3.49 13.57
C ILE A 80 8.24 -4.61 14.37
N GLU A 81 8.16 -5.84 13.85
CA GLU A 81 8.90 -7.00 14.37
C GLU A 81 9.93 -7.46 13.34
N TRP A 82 10.91 -8.24 13.81
CA TRP A 82 11.92 -8.86 12.96
C TRP A 82 12.03 -10.36 13.20
N TYR A 83 12.49 -11.09 12.18
CA TYR A 83 12.54 -12.55 12.14
C TYR A 83 13.77 -13.07 11.39
N ASP A 84 14.41 -14.14 11.89
CA ASP A 84 15.65 -14.72 11.34
C ASP A 84 15.41 -15.79 10.27
N GLY A 85 14.17 -15.95 9.80
CA GLY A 85 13.88 -16.91 8.74
C GLY A 85 12.41 -17.17 8.50
N ARG A 86 12.14 -18.04 7.51
CA ARG A 86 10.78 -18.34 7.04
C ARG A 86 9.87 -18.87 8.15
N ASP A 87 10.35 -19.79 8.98
CA ASP A 87 9.54 -20.40 10.04
C ASP A 87 9.17 -19.37 11.13
N GLU A 88 10.11 -18.50 11.49
CA GLU A 88 9.87 -17.42 12.46
C GLU A 88 8.88 -16.38 11.92
N ILE A 89 9.02 -15.96 10.66
CA ILE A 89 8.05 -15.08 10.00
C ILE A 89 6.66 -15.71 10.02
N GLN A 90 6.56 -17.00 9.71
CA GLN A 90 5.28 -17.68 9.65
C GLN A 90 4.57 -17.70 11.01
N ASN A 91 5.31 -18.04 12.06
CA ASN A 91 4.78 -18.04 13.42
C ASN A 91 4.46 -16.61 13.89
N GLY A 92 5.37 -15.66 13.65
CA GLY A 92 5.26 -14.28 14.09
C GLY A 92 4.12 -13.50 13.43
N ILE A 93 3.92 -13.65 12.11
CA ILE A 93 2.77 -13.05 11.42
C ILE A 93 1.46 -13.63 11.97
N THR A 94 1.40 -14.96 12.11
CA THR A 94 0.19 -15.63 12.60
C THR A 94 -0.15 -15.22 14.03
N GLU A 95 0.84 -15.14 14.92
CA GLU A 95 0.65 -14.68 16.29
C GLU A 95 0.17 -13.22 16.34
N ASN A 96 0.78 -12.33 15.57
CA ASN A 96 0.36 -10.93 15.51
C ASN A 96 -1.06 -10.78 14.96
N MET A 97 -1.43 -11.53 13.91
CA MET A 97 -2.80 -11.57 13.40
C MET A 97 -3.81 -12.05 14.43
N ASN A 98 -3.49 -13.08 15.22
CA ASN A 98 -4.33 -13.53 16.33
C ASN A 98 -4.49 -12.46 17.43
N ASN A 99 -3.53 -11.53 17.55
CA ASN A 99 -3.57 -10.39 18.48
C ASN A 99 -4.21 -9.12 17.86
N GLY A 100 -4.77 -9.24 16.65
CA GLY A 100 -5.47 -8.18 15.93
C GLY A 100 -4.57 -7.26 15.10
N TYR A 101 -3.31 -7.62 14.89
CA TYR A 101 -2.38 -6.89 14.03
C TYR A 101 -2.35 -7.45 12.62
N ILE A 102 -2.36 -6.59 11.62
CA ILE A 102 -2.36 -6.92 10.19
C ILE A 102 -1.01 -6.54 9.61
N PRO A 103 -0.27 -7.45 8.97
CA PRO A 103 0.99 -7.11 8.36
C PRO A 103 0.72 -6.31 7.08
N THR A 104 1.21 -5.08 6.99
CA THR A 104 1.02 -4.22 5.82
C THR A 104 2.26 -4.16 4.95
N GLY A 105 3.46 -4.25 5.54
CA GLY A 105 4.72 -4.21 4.81
C GLY A 105 5.68 -5.31 5.24
N ILE A 106 6.58 -5.69 4.34
CA ILE A 106 7.68 -6.62 4.63
C ILE A 106 8.94 -6.16 3.90
N THR A 107 10.10 -6.30 4.54
CA THR A 107 11.41 -6.03 3.93
C THR A 107 12.45 -7.00 4.47
N TYR A 108 13.48 -7.28 3.69
CA TYR A 108 14.62 -8.11 4.09
C TYR A 108 15.90 -7.29 4.00
N THR A 109 16.70 -7.30 5.07
CA THR A 109 17.93 -6.49 5.15
C THR A 109 19.19 -7.22 4.69
N GLY A 110 19.11 -8.51 4.39
CA GLY A 110 20.27 -9.39 4.19
C GLY A 110 20.50 -10.33 5.36
N ASP A 111 20.01 -9.98 6.55
CA ASP A 111 20.06 -10.81 7.75
C ASP A 111 18.66 -11.17 8.21
N LEU A 112 17.83 -10.16 8.47
CA LEU A 112 16.50 -10.32 9.07
C LEU A 112 15.39 -9.87 8.13
N PHE A 113 14.22 -10.48 8.29
CA PHE A 113 12.97 -9.94 7.74
C PHE A 113 12.32 -9.03 8.77
N TYR A 114 11.94 -7.84 8.34
CA TYR A 114 11.14 -6.90 9.13
C TYR A 114 9.74 -6.86 8.57
N VAL A 115 8.74 -6.92 9.45
CA VAL A 115 7.33 -6.83 9.08
C VAL A 115 6.72 -5.65 9.81
N LEU A 116 6.13 -4.73 9.04
CA LEU A 116 5.33 -3.63 9.56
C LEU A 116 3.91 -4.13 9.77
N TYR A 117 3.39 -3.93 10.97
CA TYR A 117 2.03 -4.28 11.33
C TYR A 117 1.23 -3.05 11.72
N VAL A 118 -0.06 -3.09 11.42
CA VAL A 118 -1.06 -2.11 11.87
C VAL A 118 -2.19 -2.81 12.61
N LYS A 119 -2.77 -2.15 13.60
CA LYS A 119 -3.99 -2.60 14.27
C LYS A 119 -5.10 -1.65 13.88
N ALA A 120 -6.16 -2.18 13.28
CA ALA A 120 -7.29 -1.40 12.77
C ALA A 120 -8.61 -2.13 13.07
N LYS A 121 -9.73 -1.45 12.82
CA LYS A 121 -11.07 -2.04 13.01
C LYS A 121 -11.36 -3.19 12.06
N SER A 122 -10.88 -3.09 10.82
CA SER A 122 -10.89 -4.21 9.87
C SER A 122 -9.84 -5.23 10.31
N SER A 123 -10.08 -6.52 10.07
CA SER A 123 -9.09 -7.60 10.25
C SER A 123 -8.79 -8.29 8.93
N ALA A 124 -7.73 -9.09 8.90
CA ALA A 124 -7.49 -10.05 7.83
C ALA A 124 -7.69 -11.47 8.39
N ASP A 125 -8.31 -12.35 7.60
CA ASP A 125 -8.66 -13.72 8.01
C ASP A 125 -7.51 -14.69 7.74
N ALA A 126 -6.67 -14.40 6.75
CA ALA A 126 -5.54 -15.22 6.37
C ALA A 126 -4.45 -14.39 5.71
N TRP A 127 -3.25 -14.97 5.63
CA TRP A 127 -2.12 -14.38 4.95
C TRP A 127 -1.34 -15.45 4.16
N GLN A 128 -0.59 -15.01 3.15
CA GLN A 128 0.35 -15.83 2.39
C GLN A 128 1.59 -15.01 2.04
N LEU A 129 2.73 -15.68 1.88
CA LEU A 129 3.97 -15.06 1.41
C LEU A 129 4.51 -15.88 0.24
N ILE A 130 4.43 -15.30 -0.95
CA ILE A 130 4.62 -16.03 -2.21
C ILE A 130 5.93 -15.58 -2.90
N PRO A 131 6.91 -16.48 -3.07
CA PRO A 131 8.11 -16.18 -3.85
C PRO A 131 7.81 -16.19 -5.36
N SER A 132 8.54 -15.39 -6.11
CA SER A 132 8.44 -15.27 -7.56
C SER A 132 9.70 -14.69 -8.18
N GLY A 133 9.89 -14.88 -9.48
CA GLY A 133 10.97 -14.21 -10.21
C GLY A 133 10.80 -12.69 -10.21
N THR A 134 11.89 -11.95 -10.40
CA THR A 134 11.93 -10.48 -10.27
C THR A 134 11.30 -9.71 -11.43
N ASN A 135 10.93 -10.36 -12.54
CA ASN A 135 10.22 -9.69 -13.63
C ASN A 135 8.70 -9.74 -13.39
N LEU A 136 7.99 -8.68 -13.80
CA LEU A 136 6.55 -8.53 -13.57
C LEU A 136 5.72 -9.74 -14.03
N LYS A 137 6.05 -10.36 -15.18
CA LYS A 137 5.33 -11.54 -15.68
C LYS A 137 5.51 -12.76 -14.77
N ALA A 138 6.64 -12.90 -14.09
CA ALA A 138 6.86 -13.96 -13.12
C ALA A 138 6.04 -13.72 -11.85
N VAL A 139 6.05 -12.49 -11.32
CA VAL A 139 5.21 -12.09 -10.19
C VAL A 139 3.73 -12.34 -10.49
N GLN A 140 3.25 -11.85 -11.64
CA GLN A 140 1.86 -12.02 -12.07
C GLN A 140 1.44 -13.48 -12.12
N ARG A 141 2.25 -14.35 -12.73
CA ARG A 141 1.96 -15.79 -12.79
C ARG A 141 1.92 -16.44 -11.40
N ALA A 142 2.75 -15.98 -10.47
CA ALA A 142 2.83 -16.54 -9.13
C ALA A 142 1.64 -16.14 -8.25
N ILE A 143 1.25 -14.86 -8.27
CA ILE A 143 0.27 -14.35 -7.30
C ILE A 143 -1.14 -14.18 -7.85
N GLN A 144 -1.34 -14.10 -9.18
CA GLN A 144 -2.68 -13.92 -9.75
C GLN A 144 -3.66 -15.02 -9.31
N PRO A 145 -3.30 -16.32 -9.27
CA PRO A 145 -4.21 -17.35 -8.77
C PRO A 145 -4.62 -17.17 -7.30
N ILE A 146 -3.79 -16.49 -6.50
CA ILE A 146 -4.07 -16.20 -5.10
C ILE A 146 -4.98 -14.98 -4.99
N ILE A 147 -4.74 -13.95 -5.82
CA ILE A 147 -5.62 -12.78 -5.95
C ILE A 147 -7.02 -13.18 -6.42
N ASP A 148 -7.12 -14.12 -7.37
CA ASP A 148 -8.40 -14.66 -7.84
C ASP A 148 -9.18 -15.39 -6.73
N GLN A 149 -8.52 -15.78 -5.63
CA GLN A 149 -9.15 -16.33 -4.42
C GLN A 149 -9.57 -15.25 -3.42
N GLY A 150 -9.48 -13.96 -3.78
CA GLY A 150 -9.84 -12.83 -2.93
C GLY A 150 -8.70 -12.26 -2.09
N TYR A 151 -7.47 -12.75 -2.27
CA TYR A 151 -6.33 -12.18 -1.58
C TYR A 151 -5.88 -10.85 -2.20
N VAL A 152 -5.26 -10.06 -1.35
CA VAL A 152 -4.91 -8.67 -1.53
C VAL A 152 -3.41 -8.55 -1.34
N PRO A 153 -2.61 -8.20 -2.37
CA PRO A 153 -1.17 -8.08 -2.19
C PRO A 153 -0.88 -6.77 -1.45
N VAL A 154 -0.16 -6.82 -0.32
CA VAL A 154 0.06 -5.64 0.55
C VAL A 154 1.53 -5.27 0.69
N GLY A 155 2.46 -6.24 0.57
CA GLY A 155 3.89 -5.99 0.71
C GLY A 155 4.73 -6.71 -0.33
N ILE A 156 5.90 -6.16 -0.64
CA ILE A 156 6.92 -6.76 -1.52
C ILE A 156 8.30 -6.63 -0.90
N THR A 157 9.13 -7.66 -1.01
CA THR A 157 10.55 -7.62 -0.64
C THR A 157 11.39 -8.43 -1.62
N ALA A 158 12.70 -8.21 -1.63
CA ALA A 158 13.66 -9.02 -2.37
C ALA A 158 14.43 -9.94 -1.42
N TYR A 159 14.40 -11.24 -1.68
CA TYR A 159 15.12 -12.26 -0.89
C TYR A 159 15.73 -13.30 -1.83
N GLN A 160 17.03 -13.56 -1.68
CA GLN A 160 17.76 -14.57 -2.48
C GLN A 160 17.58 -14.46 -4.01
N GLY A 161 17.44 -13.23 -4.53
CA GLY A 161 17.27 -12.98 -5.96
C GLY A 161 15.84 -13.17 -6.48
N GLU A 162 14.87 -13.32 -5.59
CA GLU A 162 13.44 -13.43 -5.88
C GLU A 162 12.66 -12.26 -5.27
N TYR A 163 11.49 -11.95 -5.84
CA TYR A 163 10.50 -11.15 -5.13
C TYR A 163 9.64 -12.04 -4.26
N TRP A 164 9.37 -11.58 -3.06
CA TRP A 164 8.44 -12.21 -2.14
C TRP A 164 7.30 -11.23 -1.90
N THR A 165 6.08 -11.66 -2.22
CA THR A 165 4.87 -10.84 -2.09
C THR A 165 4.06 -11.32 -0.89
N LEU A 166 3.80 -10.42 0.05
CA LEU A 166 2.88 -10.63 1.17
C LEU A 166 1.45 -10.35 0.69
N LEU A 167 0.56 -11.32 0.88
CA LEU A 167 -0.85 -11.23 0.52
C LEU A 167 -1.74 -11.50 1.73
N LEU A 168 -2.88 -10.82 1.79
CA LEU A 168 -3.88 -10.95 2.85
C LEU A 168 -5.25 -11.29 2.29
N LEU A 169 -6.00 -12.13 2.99
CA LEU A 169 -7.44 -12.26 2.77
C LEU A 169 -8.15 -11.30 3.71
N ILE A 170 -8.67 -10.20 3.17
CA ILE A 170 -9.37 -9.17 3.94
C ILE A 170 -10.87 -9.29 3.62
N PRO A 171 -11.74 -9.54 4.62
CA PRO A 171 -13.18 -9.63 4.39
C PRO A 171 -13.73 -8.39 3.67
N ASP A 172 -14.73 -8.61 2.82
CA ASP A 172 -15.44 -7.57 2.07
C ASP A 172 -14.56 -6.67 1.18
N THR A 173 -13.32 -7.09 0.92
CA THR A 173 -12.36 -6.38 0.08
C THR A 173 -12.09 -7.18 -1.19
N THR A 174 -12.09 -6.53 -2.35
CA THR A 174 -11.80 -7.20 -3.62
C THR A 174 -10.89 -6.33 -4.47
N VAL A 175 -9.74 -6.89 -4.86
CA VAL A 175 -8.82 -6.22 -5.79
C VAL A 175 -9.41 -6.23 -7.19
N LYS A 176 -9.57 -5.05 -7.80
CA LYS A 176 -9.94 -4.91 -9.21
C LYS A 176 -8.72 -4.96 -10.12
N TYR A 177 -7.62 -4.38 -9.68
CA TYR A 177 -6.38 -4.31 -10.44
C TYR A 177 -5.19 -4.12 -9.50
N TRP A 178 -4.03 -4.64 -9.92
CA TRP A 178 -2.77 -4.49 -9.19
C TRP A 178 -1.61 -4.47 -10.18
N ARG A 179 -0.50 -3.85 -9.81
CA ARG A 179 0.76 -3.89 -10.57
C ARG A 179 1.96 -3.58 -9.69
N ILE A 180 3.14 -3.94 -10.18
CA ILE A 180 4.40 -3.41 -9.67
C ILE A 180 5.00 -2.54 -10.76
N GLU A 181 5.37 -1.30 -10.43
CA GLU A 181 6.12 -0.44 -11.33
C GLU A 181 7.44 -0.04 -10.67
N SER A 182 8.50 -0.07 -11.49
CA SER A 182 9.85 0.32 -11.10
C SER A 182 10.16 1.71 -11.62
N TYR A 183 10.83 2.49 -10.79
CA TYR A 183 11.21 3.87 -11.07
C TYR A 183 12.67 4.11 -10.75
N GLU A 184 13.29 5.04 -11.46
CA GLU A 184 14.55 5.62 -10.98
C GLU A 184 14.31 6.39 -9.66
N THR A 185 15.32 6.42 -8.80
CA THR A 185 15.26 7.17 -7.54
C THR A 185 14.97 8.65 -7.82
N GLY A 186 14.00 9.23 -7.11
CA GLY A 186 13.49 10.58 -7.34
C GLY A 186 12.43 10.72 -8.45
N ALA A 187 12.37 9.80 -9.42
CA ALA A 187 11.38 9.82 -10.50
C ALA A 187 10.03 9.17 -10.11
N HIS A 188 9.99 8.44 -8.98
CA HIS A 188 8.78 7.74 -8.52
C HIS A 188 7.62 8.68 -8.17
N ILE A 189 7.87 9.95 -7.82
CA ILE A 189 6.83 10.89 -7.38
C ILE A 189 5.76 11.09 -8.46
N GLU A 190 6.17 11.43 -9.68
CA GLU A 190 5.23 11.62 -10.81
C GLU A 190 4.53 10.30 -11.17
N GLY A 191 5.25 9.18 -11.06
CA GLY A 191 4.73 7.84 -11.29
C GLY A 191 3.61 7.45 -10.34
N ILE A 192 3.81 7.65 -9.04
CA ILE A 192 2.81 7.38 -8.01
C ILE A 192 1.59 8.29 -8.19
N ASN A 193 1.78 9.58 -8.45
CA ASN A 193 0.65 10.51 -8.65
C ASN A 193 -0.21 10.12 -9.86
N ARG A 194 0.42 9.78 -10.99
CA ARG A 194 -0.29 9.28 -12.18
C ARG A 194 -1.03 7.97 -11.90
N ASN A 195 -0.46 7.10 -11.08
CA ASN A 195 -1.09 5.85 -10.66
C ASN A 195 -2.35 6.13 -9.83
N ILE A 196 -2.26 7.02 -8.85
CA ILE A 196 -3.37 7.42 -7.99
C ILE A 196 -4.52 8.03 -8.82
N GLU A 197 -4.21 8.88 -9.80
CA GLU A 197 -5.21 9.43 -10.73
C GLU A 197 -5.94 8.35 -11.55
N GLN A 198 -5.29 7.19 -11.76
CA GLN A 198 -5.86 6.02 -12.43
C GLN A 198 -6.55 5.05 -11.45
N GLY A 199 -6.62 5.39 -10.16
CA GLY A 199 -7.22 4.58 -9.10
C GLY A 199 -6.28 3.54 -8.46
N TYR A 200 -4.99 3.56 -8.80
CA TYR A 200 -3.97 2.69 -8.21
C TYR A 200 -3.37 3.33 -6.96
N MET A 201 -3.60 2.74 -5.79
CA MET A 201 -3.02 3.20 -4.54
C MET A 201 -1.67 2.51 -4.27
N PRO A 202 -0.63 3.24 -3.86
CA PRO A 202 0.64 2.64 -3.47
C PRO A 202 0.49 1.93 -2.11
N TRP A 203 1.06 0.73 -1.99
CA TRP A 203 0.90 -0.11 -0.80
C TRP A 203 2.19 -0.74 -0.30
N GLY A 204 2.94 -1.38 -1.20
CA GLY A 204 4.25 -1.93 -0.89
C GLY A 204 5.34 -1.15 -1.61
N LEU A 205 6.55 -1.20 -1.08
CA LEU A 205 7.72 -0.61 -1.75
C LEU A 205 8.98 -1.42 -1.51
N ILE A 206 9.89 -1.35 -2.47
CA ILE A 206 11.31 -1.66 -2.29
C ILE A 206 12.07 -0.41 -2.72
N TYR A 207 12.73 0.26 -1.77
CA TYR A 207 13.49 1.48 -2.03
C TYR A 207 14.98 1.15 -1.99
N ARG A 208 15.69 1.43 -3.08
CA ARG A 208 17.14 1.25 -3.19
C ARG A 208 17.71 2.48 -3.89
N HIS A 209 18.39 3.36 -3.16
CA HIS A 209 18.88 4.63 -3.71
C HIS A 209 19.71 4.45 -5.00
N ASP A 210 20.45 3.34 -5.11
CA ASP A 210 21.34 2.98 -6.21
C ASP A 210 20.68 2.23 -7.37
N ARG A 211 19.49 1.64 -7.16
CA ARG A 211 18.81 0.73 -8.10
C ARG A 211 17.36 1.09 -8.40
N GLY A 212 16.89 2.18 -7.83
CA GLY A 212 15.54 2.67 -8.01
C GLY A 212 14.55 2.17 -6.97
N VAL A 213 13.29 2.45 -7.23
CA VAL A 213 12.16 2.23 -6.33
C VAL A 213 11.12 1.36 -7.05
N ASP A 214 10.80 0.21 -6.48
CA ASP A 214 9.67 -0.60 -6.93
C ASP A 214 8.47 -0.28 -6.03
N ILE A 215 7.32 0.01 -6.62
CA ILE A 215 6.08 0.26 -5.89
C ILE A 215 5.04 -0.79 -6.29
N LEU A 216 4.50 -1.48 -5.29
CA LEU A 216 3.30 -2.30 -5.43
C LEU A 216 2.08 -1.38 -5.34
N TYR A 217 1.24 -1.43 -6.38
CA TYR A 217 -0.01 -0.71 -6.44
C TYR A 217 -1.20 -1.65 -6.44
N VAL A 218 -2.28 -1.23 -5.79
CA VAL A 218 -3.57 -1.93 -5.76
C VAL A 218 -4.72 -0.95 -5.92
N GLY A 219 -5.77 -1.35 -6.64
CA GLY A 219 -7.04 -0.66 -6.66
C GLY A 219 -8.23 -1.60 -6.50
N PHE A 220 -9.30 -1.03 -5.96
CA PHE A 220 -10.48 -1.74 -5.46
C PHE A 220 -11.78 -1.31 -6.12
#